data_AF-A0A2N5D4N1-F1
#
_entry.id   AF-A0A2N5D4N1-F1
#
_cell.length_a   1.000
_cell.length_b   1.000
_cell.length_c   1.000
_cell.angle_alpha   90.00
_cell.angle_beta   90.00
_cell.angle_gamma   90.00
#
_symmetry.space_group_name_H-M   'P 1'
#
loop_
_entity.id
_entity.type
_entity.pdbx_description
1 polymer ?
#
loop_
_entity_poly.entity_id
_entity_poly.type
_entity_poly.pdbx_seq_one_letter_code
_entity_poly.pdbx_strand_id
1 'polypeptide(L)'
;MSTAFSWTARLTDADGNVAVGAALDVQLFDLKTGAWASASSAKTDATGTAKGAGAIADDTLPFAPAFRLVEGAGVISAAPEFTRNARTGALTIDFGQVRRLAPAETAIARTLSARTLRTATPIGGVVATDAPVAAPSVDVAAIRAQAVDDTTRTFTARLAKNDQDLAARDTQISAQTKQLAERDAQIAAVRAEKADAAKAADETTKSLNARLVQRDQDLASRDAQLVESSRTAAEQAKEISSLRATLVAKDLEIDEIKAQPTTGTTGTTATINPAVATLRTVAVTDLATDMATQLDTAQKTLKPTGFSLGTIQISAKGVLRDTGSMEFPDTETLKALPQDSLSDLKFQFIPEKVPTSDDGPRVPDVLQLTESAVRRVLTSVGLVLEASTGPRGLNPAVAPGQAMVQSPGAGTIIARGAQVMVIFADQQGA
;
A
#
# COMPACT_ATOMS: atom_id res chain seq x y z
N MET A 1 -8.33 -21.49 44.22
CA MET A 1 -8.90 -22.85 44.33
C MET A 1 -8.07 -23.59 45.35
N SER A 2 -8.68 -24.29 46.31
CA SER A 2 -7.92 -25.03 47.31
C SER A 2 -7.80 -26.51 46.92
N THR A 3 -6.60 -27.07 47.07
CA THR A 3 -6.34 -28.49 46.81
C THR A 3 -6.46 -29.26 48.12
N ALA A 4 -7.45 -30.15 48.22
CA ALA A 4 -7.63 -31.00 49.39
C ALA A 4 -6.53 -32.07 49.45
N PHE A 5 -6.05 -32.37 50.67
CA PHE A 5 -5.14 -33.48 50.91
C PHE A 5 -5.58 -34.34 52.09
N SER A 6 -5.19 -35.61 52.03
CA SER A 6 -5.28 -36.56 53.14
C SER A 6 -3.90 -37.14 53.40
N TRP A 7 -3.62 -37.51 54.64
CA TRP A 7 -2.33 -38.06 55.02
C TRP A 7 -2.43 -39.22 56.01
N THR A 8 -1.43 -40.09 55.95
CA THR A 8 -1.26 -41.23 56.87
C THR A 8 0.17 -41.34 57.35
N ALA A 9 0.36 -41.76 58.60
CA ALA A 9 1.66 -42.10 59.16
C ALA A 9 1.50 -43.19 60.23
N ARG A 10 2.47 -44.09 60.35
CA ARG A 10 2.53 -45.06 61.45
C ARG A 10 3.76 -44.79 62.30
N LEU A 11 3.57 -44.54 63.59
CA LEU A 11 4.66 -44.23 64.51
C LEU A 11 5.00 -45.44 65.37
N THR A 12 6.28 -45.80 65.40
CA THR A 12 6.85 -46.77 66.35
C THR A 12 7.89 -46.11 67.24
N ASP A 13 8.03 -46.60 68.46
CA ASP A 13 9.11 -46.20 69.36
C ASP A 13 10.47 -46.76 68.91
N ALA A 14 11.52 -46.46 69.67
CA ALA A 14 12.87 -46.93 69.38
C ALA A 14 13.00 -48.45 69.44
N ASP A 15 12.11 -49.17 70.12
CA ASP A 15 12.12 -50.62 70.25
C ASP A 15 11.21 -51.30 69.21
N GLY A 16 10.55 -50.52 68.34
CA GLY A 16 9.64 -51.01 67.31
C GLY A 16 8.21 -51.22 67.78
N ASN A 17 7.87 -50.88 69.03
CA ASN A 17 6.50 -50.95 69.53
C ASN A 17 5.68 -49.77 69.01
N VAL A 18 4.37 -49.95 68.92
CA VAL A 18 3.44 -48.92 68.47
C VAL A 18 3.35 -47.77 69.48
N ALA A 19 3.59 -46.55 69.01
CA ALA A 19 3.50 -45.34 69.82
C ALA A 19 2.06 -44.79 69.79
N VAL A 20 1.23 -45.18 70.77
CA VAL A 20 -0.19 -44.80 70.87
C VAL A 20 -0.37 -43.41 71.51
N GLY A 21 -1.28 -42.60 70.98
CA GLY A 21 -1.64 -41.28 71.53
C GLY A 21 -0.64 -40.15 71.24
N ALA A 22 0.37 -40.40 70.41
CA ALA A 22 1.36 -39.41 69.98
C ALA A 22 0.71 -38.34 69.10
N ALA A 23 1.00 -37.06 69.37
CA ALA A 23 0.47 -35.95 68.58
C ALA A 23 1.40 -35.65 67.41
N LEU A 24 0.89 -35.83 66.19
CA LEU A 24 1.61 -35.62 64.96
C LEU A 24 1.04 -34.43 64.20
N ASP A 25 1.94 -33.56 63.75
CA ASP A 25 1.62 -32.38 62.94
C ASP A 25 2.24 -32.53 61.55
N VAL A 26 1.41 -32.41 60.53
CA VAL A 26 1.87 -32.24 59.15
C VAL A 26 2.02 -30.75 58.87
N GLN A 27 3.25 -30.35 58.57
CA GLN A 27 3.58 -28.98 58.23
C GLN A 27 3.83 -28.84 56.72
N LEU A 28 3.34 -27.74 56.17
CA LEU A 28 3.53 -27.33 54.78
C LEU A 28 4.49 -26.13 54.76
N PHE A 29 5.45 -26.13 53.83
CA PHE A 29 6.32 -24.97 53.62
C PHE A 29 5.57 -23.90 52.81
N ASP A 30 5.33 -22.75 53.43
CA ASP A 30 4.71 -21.61 52.76
C ASP A 30 5.78 -20.73 52.13
N LEU A 31 5.76 -20.62 50.80
CA LEU A 31 6.72 -19.80 50.04
C LEU A 31 6.53 -18.29 50.28
N LYS A 32 5.33 -17.82 50.65
CA LYS A 32 5.08 -16.40 50.88
C LYS A 32 5.74 -15.93 52.17
N THR A 33 5.64 -16.75 53.21
CA THR A 33 6.23 -16.45 54.53
C THR A 33 7.64 -17.01 54.69
N GLY A 34 8.08 -17.91 53.81
CA GLY A 34 9.37 -18.60 53.91
C GLY A 34 9.46 -19.51 55.14
N ALA A 35 8.33 -19.94 55.68
CA ALA A 35 8.23 -20.62 56.96
C ALA A 35 7.37 -21.89 56.87
N TRP A 36 7.58 -22.80 57.81
CA TRP A 36 6.75 -23.99 57.95
C TRP A 36 5.51 -23.67 58.77
N ALA A 37 4.34 -23.96 58.22
CA ALA A 37 3.05 -23.77 58.87
C ALA A 37 2.37 -25.12 59.11
N SER A 38 1.71 -25.29 60.26
CA SER A 38 0.91 -26.49 60.54
C SER A 38 -0.32 -26.51 59.64
N ALA A 39 -0.48 -27.59 58.87
CA ALA A 39 -1.54 -27.76 57.89
C ALA A 39 -2.60 -28.77 58.35
N SER A 40 -2.22 -29.75 59.17
CA SER A 40 -3.12 -30.77 59.71
C SER A 40 -2.46 -31.45 60.91
N SER A 41 -3.24 -31.84 61.91
CA SER A 41 -2.75 -32.56 63.09
C SER A 41 -3.65 -33.74 63.43
N ALA A 42 -3.05 -34.83 63.90
CA ALA A 42 -3.78 -36.02 64.34
C ALA A 42 -3.01 -36.75 65.44
N LYS A 43 -3.72 -37.52 66.26
CA LYS A 43 -3.11 -38.43 67.23
C LYS A 43 -3.05 -39.85 66.68
N THR A 44 -2.00 -40.58 67.04
CA THR A 44 -1.91 -42.00 66.70
C THR A 44 -2.95 -42.81 67.47
N ASP A 45 -3.62 -43.73 66.77
CA ASP A 45 -4.60 -44.66 67.34
C ASP A 45 -3.93 -45.85 68.05
N ALA A 46 -4.74 -46.81 68.50
CA ALA A 46 -4.26 -48.03 69.16
C ALA A 46 -3.33 -48.90 68.29
N THR A 47 -3.27 -48.66 66.98
CA THR A 47 -2.37 -49.34 66.03
C THR A 47 -1.11 -48.54 65.72
N GLY A 48 -0.92 -47.40 66.40
CA GLY A 48 0.16 -46.45 66.14
C GLY A 48 -0.03 -45.64 64.86
N THR A 49 -1.23 -45.67 64.25
CA THR A 49 -1.50 -44.99 62.98
C THR A 49 -2.17 -43.65 63.23
N ALA A 50 -1.66 -42.58 62.62
CA ALA A 50 -2.31 -41.29 62.55
C ALA A 50 -2.82 -41.03 61.12
N LYS A 51 -4.02 -40.49 61.02
CA LYS A 51 -4.61 -40.07 59.75
C LYS A 51 -5.22 -38.69 59.91
N GLY A 52 -5.03 -37.84 58.92
CA GLY A 52 -5.62 -36.51 58.92
C GLY A 52 -5.89 -36.00 57.52
N ALA A 53 -6.52 -34.83 57.45
CA ALA A 53 -6.83 -34.15 56.20
C ALA A 53 -6.63 -32.65 56.36
N GLY A 54 -6.43 -31.97 55.24
CA GLY A 54 -6.29 -30.53 55.19
C GLY A 54 -6.51 -29.99 53.78
N ALA A 55 -6.29 -28.69 53.59
CA ALA A 55 -6.42 -28.04 52.30
C ALA A 55 -5.26 -27.06 52.07
N ILE A 56 -4.78 -27.02 50.83
CA ILE A 56 -3.74 -26.09 50.37
C ILE A 56 -4.47 -24.91 49.72
N ALA A 57 -4.25 -23.69 50.22
CA ALA A 57 -5.03 -22.52 49.81
C ALA A 57 -4.71 -21.97 48.40
N ASP A 58 -3.58 -22.36 47.80
CA ASP A 58 -3.06 -21.75 46.58
C ASP A 58 -2.38 -22.79 45.67
N ASP A 59 -2.93 -23.00 44.47
CA ASP A 59 -2.47 -23.97 43.45
C ASP A 59 -1.39 -23.37 42.52
N THR A 60 -0.87 -22.18 42.87
CA THR A 60 0.13 -21.43 42.07
C THR A 60 1.58 -21.74 42.43
N LEU A 61 1.86 -22.88 43.05
CA LEU A 61 3.23 -23.33 43.23
C LEU A 61 3.65 -24.13 41.99
N PRO A 62 4.49 -23.59 41.07
CA PRO A 62 5.10 -24.37 39.99
C PRO A 62 6.07 -25.45 40.51
N PHE A 63 6.19 -25.60 41.83
CA PHE A 63 7.03 -26.54 42.54
C PHE A 63 6.14 -27.42 43.44
N ALA A 64 6.44 -28.71 43.50
CA ALA A 64 5.72 -29.63 44.39
C ALA A 64 5.75 -29.11 45.84
N PRO A 65 4.60 -28.92 46.52
CA PRO A 65 4.56 -28.44 47.90
C PRO A 65 5.39 -29.35 48.81
N ALA A 66 6.27 -28.76 49.62
CA ALA A 66 7.10 -29.52 50.55
C ALA A 66 6.33 -29.81 51.84
N PHE A 67 6.18 -31.09 52.19
CA PHE A 67 5.52 -31.55 53.39
C PHE A 67 6.53 -32.20 54.35
N ARG A 68 6.33 -31.99 55.64
CA ARG A 68 7.06 -32.71 56.69
C ARG A 68 6.13 -33.13 57.82
N LEU A 69 6.49 -34.23 58.48
CA LEU A 69 5.84 -34.72 59.67
C LEU A 69 6.67 -34.34 60.90
N VAL A 70 6.00 -33.80 61.90
CA VAL A 70 6.60 -33.26 63.12
C VAL A 70 5.90 -33.88 64.33
N GLU A 71 6.69 -34.18 65.35
CA GLU A 71 6.20 -34.51 66.69
C GLU A 71 6.76 -33.48 67.67
N GLY A 72 5.88 -32.66 68.26
CA GLY A 72 6.30 -31.52 69.08
C GLY A 72 7.15 -30.50 68.28
N ALA A 73 8.42 -30.35 68.66
CA ALA A 73 9.38 -29.47 67.96
C ALA A 73 10.30 -30.23 66.99
N GLY A 74 10.26 -31.57 66.97
CA GLY A 74 11.17 -32.40 66.19
C GLY A 74 10.58 -32.83 64.85
N VAL A 75 11.35 -32.70 63.77
CA VAL A 75 10.96 -33.23 62.45
C VAL A 75 11.27 -34.72 62.42
N ILE A 76 10.25 -35.55 62.23
CA ILE A 76 10.39 -37.02 62.27
C ILE A 76 10.37 -37.65 60.87
N SER A 77 9.80 -36.97 59.87
CA SER A 77 9.92 -37.37 58.46
C SER A 77 9.79 -36.17 57.54
N ALA A 78 10.58 -36.13 56.47
CA ALA A 78 10.59 -35.05 55.48
C ALA A 78 10.47 -35.56 54.03
N ALA A 79 10.22 -36.86 53.85
CA ALA A 79 10.12 -37.52 52.54
C ALA A 79 8.87 -38.40 52.45
N PRO A 80 7.66 -37.80 52.42
CA PRO A 80 6.45 -38.56 52.16
C PRO A 80 6.36 -39.03 50.71
N GLU A 81 5.62 -40.11 50.50
CA GLU A 81 5.15 -40.55 49.19
C GLU A 81 3.87 -39.80 48.81
N PHE A 82 3.79 -39.37 47.55
CA PHE A 82 2.67 -38.57 47.05
C PHE A 82 1.90 -39.32 45.97
N THR A 83 0.59 -39.45 46.15
CA THR A 83 -0.33 -39.95 45.13
C THR A 83 -1.40 -38.91 44.85
N ARG A 84 -1.59 -38.54 43.57
CA ARG A 84 -2.62 -37.58 43.16
C ARG A 84 -3.79 -38.29 42.48
N ASN A 85 -5.01 -38.01 42.93
CA ASN A 85 -6.21 -38.53 42.26
C ASN A 85 -6.45 -37.76 40.95
N ALA A 86 -6.38 -38.44 39.81
CA ALA A 86 -6.53 -37.83 38.49
C ALA A 86 -7.92 -37.20 38.24
N ARG A 87 -8.96 -37.65 38.95
CA ARG A 87 -10.36 -37.19 38.77
C ARG A 87 -10.73 -36.04 39.70
N THR A 88 -10.25 -36.05 40.95
CA THR A 88 -10.62 -35.05 41.97
C THR A 88 -9.51 -34.05 42.26
N GLY A 89 -8.29 -34.28 41.74
CA GLY A 89 -7.12 -33.44 42.02
C GLY A 89 -6.58 -33.56 43.46
N ALA A 90 -7.25 -34.34 44.33
CA ALA A 90 -6.89 -34.49 45.73
C ALA A 90 -5.55 -35.22 45.90
N LEU A 91 -4.78 -34.78 46.89
CA LEU A 91 -3.46 -35.34 47.21
C LEU A 91 -3.57 -36.34 48.36
N THR A 92 -2.97 -37.51 48.20
CA THR A 92 -2.77 -38.49 49.27
C THR A 92 -1.29 -38.52 49.61
N ILE A 93 -0.98 -38.33 50.89
CA ILE A 93 0.38 -38.20 51.41
C ILE A 93 0.62 -39.35 52.38
N ASP A 94 1.55 -40.25 52.06
CA ASP A 94 1.91 -41.34 52.97
C ASP A 94 3.32 -41.13 53.52
N PHE A 95 3.44 -40.94 54.83
CA PHE A 95 4.73 -40.87 55.51
C PHE A 95 5.28 -42.25 55.87
N GLY A 96 4.51 -43.32 55.61
CA GLY A 96 4.90 -44.69 55.89
C GLY A 96 5.08 -44.96 57.38
N GLN A 97 5.97 -45.91 57.70
CA GLN A 97 6.35 -46.21 59.08
C GLN A 97 7.54 -45.35 59.50
N VAL A 98 7.34 -44.54 60.52
CA VAL A 98 8.34 -43.66 61.13
C VAL A 98 8.73 -44.23 62.49
N ARG A 99 10.01 -44.57 62.65
CA ARG A 99 10.55 -45.05 63.93
C ARG A 99 11.22 -43.90 64.68
N ARG A 100 10.88 -43.71 65.95
CA ARG A 100 11.62 -42.80 66.83
C ARG A 100 13.04 -43.33 67.03
N LEU A 101 14.03 -42.49 66.80
CA LEU A 101 15.43 -42.85 67.09
C LEU A 101 15.68 -42.74 68.59
N ALA A 102 16.45 -43.68 69.16
CA ALA A 102 16.93 -43.55 70.52
C ALA A 102 17.89 -42.35 70.64
N PRO A 103 18.07 -41.71 71.82
CA PRO A 103 18.98 -40.56 71.99
C PRO A 103 20.43 -40.80 71.57
N ALA A 104 20.87 -42.06 71.46
CA ALA A 104 22.21 -42.46 71.04
C ALA A 104 22.34 -42.76 69.53
N GLU A 105 21.24 -42.77 68.77
CA GLU A 105 21.24 -43.00 67.32
C GLU A 105 21.19 -41.66 66.58
N THR A 106 22.32 -41.22 66.05
CA THR A 106 22.38 -40.07 65.14
C THR A 106 21.95 -40.50 63.73
N ALA A 107 20.93 -39.83 63.19
CA ALA A 107 20.54 -40.00 61.80
C ALA A 107 21.71 -39.61 60.88
N ILE A 108 22.09 -40.50 59.96
CA ILE A 108 23.01 -40.16 58.86
C ILE A 108 22.22 -39.26 57.91
N ALA A 109 22.39 -37.94 58.04
CA ALA A 109 21.91 -37.00 57.06
C ALA A 109 22.54 -37.34 55.71
N ARG A 110 21.73 -37.79 54.72
CA ARG A 110 22.18 -37.78 53.33
C ARG A 110 22.44 -36.32 52.97
N THR A 111 23.73 -35.99 52.89
CA THR A 111 24.26 -34.66 52.64
C THR A 111 23.78 -34.16 51.29
N LEU A 112 22.72 -33.34 51.29
CA LEU A 112 22.60 -32.26 50.33
C LEU A 112 23.62 -31.18 50.73
N SER A 113 24.33 -30.68 49.73
CA SER A 113 25.56 -29.89 49.82
C SER A 113 25.57 -28.81 50.91
N ALA A 114 26.68 -28.73 51.64
CA ALA A 114 26.90 -27.97 52.87
C ALA A 114 26.89 -26.42 52.75
N ARG A 115 26.18 -25.82 51.78
CA ARG A 115 26.22 -24.36 51.56
C ARG A 115 24.94 -23.60 51.93
N THR A 116 23.83 -24.26 52.29
CA THR A 116 22.55 -23.51 52.42
C THR A 116 21.66 -23.77 53.64
N LEU A 117 22.03 -24.58 54.64
CA LEU A 117 21.19 -24.73 55.83
C LEU A 117 21.99 -24.54 57.13
N ARG A 118 22.04 -23.31 57.65
CA ARG A 118 22.46 -23.02 59.04
C ARG A 118 21.29 -22.96 60.03
N THR A 119 20.11 -23.44 59.66
CA THR A 119 18.91 -23.44 60.52
C THR A 119 18.09 -24.73 60.44
N ALA A 120 18.67 -25.85 59.97
CA ALA A 120 17.97 -27.13 59.95
C ALA A 120 17.99 -27.80 61.33
N THR A 121 16.83 -27.92 61.96
CA THR A 121 16.58 -28.89 63.03
C THR A 121 16.92 -30.30 62.54
N PRO A 122 17.60 -31.14 63.35
CA PRO A 122 17.95 -32.50 62.95
C PRO A 122 16.69 -33.32 62.66
N ILE A 123 16.71 -34.07 61.55
CA ILE A 123 15.64 -34.99 61.13
C ILE A 123 15.81 -36.28 61.93
N GLY A 124 14.87 -36.57 62.83
CA GLY A 124 14.88 -37.75 63.70
C GLY A 124 13.84 -38.78 63.25
N GLY A 125 14.18 -39.60 62.26
CA GLY A 125 13.36 -40.75 61.87
C GLY A 125 13.89 -41.41 60.59
N VAL A 126 14.15 -42.71 60.65
CA VAL A 126 14.51 -43.53 59.49
C VAL A 126 13.33 -44.43 59.17
N VAL A 127 12.97 -44.55 57.89
CA VAL A 127 12.03 -45.57 57.41
C VAL A 127 12.67 -46.93 57.65
N ALA A 128 12.12 -47.70 58.59
CA ALA A 128 12.64 -49.01 58.95
C ALA A 128 12.21 -50.04 57.89
N THR A 129 13.17 -50.66 57.22
CA THR A 129 12.96 -51.92 56.49
C THR A 129 13.39 -53.07 57.40
N ASP A 130 12.45 -53.86 57.88
CA ASP A 130 12.70 -55.04 58.72
C ASP A 130 13.28 -56.20 57.88
N ALA A 131 14.61 -56.28 57.84
CA ALA A 131 15.34 -57.52 57.56
C ALA A 131 16.76 -57.42 58.15
N PRO A 132 17.26 -58.41 58.92
CA PRO A 132 18.67 -58.48 59.29
C PRO A 132 19.46 -58.91 58.06
N VAL A 133 19.87 -57.95 57.24
CA VAL A 133 20.82 -58.20 56.15
C VAL A 133 22.22 -58.22 56.77
N ALA A 134 22.90 -59.36 56.67
CA ALA A 134 24.32 -59.49 56.95
C ALA A 134 25.04 -58.29 56.32
N ALA A 135 25.79 -57.50 57.10
CA ALA A 135 26.48 -56.32 56.59
C ALA A 135 27.37 -56.76 55.42
N PRO A 136 27.03 -56.44 54.14
CA PRO A 136 27.98 -56.64 53.08
C PRO A 136 29.14 -55.70 53.38
N SER A 137 30.37 -56.15 53.18
CA SER A 137 31.52 -55.24 53.14
C SER A 137 31.32 -54.30 51.95
N VAL A 138 30.59 -53.22 52.17
CA VAL A 138 30.35 -52.20 51.16
C VAL A 138 31.67 -51.46 50.99
N ASP A 139 32.31 -51.65 49.83
CA ASP A 139 33.51 -50.91 49.47
C ASP A 139 33.12 -49.44 49.20
N VAL A 140 33.19 -48.64 50.25
CA VAL A 140 32.87 -47.21 50.23
C VAL A 140 33.77 -46.45 49.25
N ALA A 141 34.98 -46.95 48.98
CA ALA A 141 35.88 -46.33 48.00
C ALA A 141 35.40 -46.60 46.58
N ALA A 142 34.95 -47.82 46.27
CA ALA A 142 34.37 -48.17 44.98
C ALA A 142 33.07 -47.38 44.70
N ILE A 143 32.19 -47.26 45.70
CA ILE A 143 30.96 -46.45 45.56
C ILE A 143 31.28 -44.97 45.34
N ARG A 144 32.28 -44.42 46.05
CA ARG A 144 32.69 -43.03 45.87
C ARG A 144 33.29 -42.80 44.49
N ALA A 145 34.12 -43.71 43.99
CA ALA A 145 34.69 -43.62 42.65
C ALA A 145 33.59 -43.64 41.57
N GLN A 146 32.63 -44.57 41.69
CA GLN A 146 31.51 -44.67 40.76
C GLN A 146 30.61 -43.41 40.80
N ALA A 147 30.35 -42.86 41.99
CA ALA A 147 29.58 -41.62 42.12
C ALA A 147 30.29 -40.40 41.49
N VAL A 148 31.62 -40.33 41.57
CA VAL A 148 32.41 -39.27 40.92
C VAL A 148 32.39 -39.44 39.40
N ASP A 149 32.51 -40.67 38.89
CA ASP A 149 32.43 -40.96 37.47
C ASP A 149 31.05 -40.62 36.88
N ASP A 150 29.97 -40.98 37.57
CA ASP A 150 28.60 -40.66 37.16
C ASP A 150 28.33 -39.15 37.18
N THR A 151 28.86 -38.44 38.18
CA THR A 151 28.79 -36.98 38.27
C THR A 151 29.55 -36.33 37.12
N THR A 152 30.76 -36.83 36.83
CA THR A 152 31.60 -36.32 35.74
C THR A 152 30.94 -36.55 34.39
N ARG A 153 30.42 -37.75 34.13
CA ARG A 153 29.65 -38.05 32.90
C ARG A 153 28.45 -37.13 32.74
N THR A 154 27.68 -36.94 33.81
CA THR A 154 26.49 -36.08 33.79
C THR A 154 26.86 -34.63 33.51
N PHE A 155 27.94 -34.14 34.11
CA PHE A 155 28.43 -32.77 33.89
C PHE A 155 28.91 -32.58 32.45
N THR A 156 29.74 -33.49 31.93
CA THR A 156 30.24 -33.45 30.55
C THR A 156 29.09 -33.51 29.53
N ALA A 157 28.09 -34.37 29.77
CA ALA A 157 26.91 -34.45 28.91
C ALA A 157 26.09 -33.15 28.91
N ARG A 158 25.95 -32.50 30.07
CA ARG A 158 25.28 -31.19 30.18
C ARG A 158 26.06 -30.09 29.47
N LEU A 159 27.39 -30.10 29.57
CA LEU A 159 28.24 -29.13 28.90
C LEU A 159 28.12 -29.25 27.38
N ALA A 160 28.24 -30.47 26.84
CA ALA A 160 28.07 -30.73 25.42
C ALA A 160 26.69 -30.30 24.90
N LYS A 161 25.63 -30.53 25.68
CA LYS A 161 24.29 -30.07 25.33
C LYS A 161 24.20 -28.54 25.33
N ASN A 162 24.80 -27.87 26.31
CA ASN A 162 24.80 -26.41 26.39
C ASN A 162 25.55 -25.80 25.19
N ASP A 163 26.70 -26.36 24.83
CA ASP A 163 27.47 -25.93 23.66
C ASP A 163 26.65 -26.08 22.36
N GLN A 164 25.89 -27.18 22.23
CA GLN A 164 24.98 -27.38 21.11
C GLN A 164 23.84 -26.35 21.08
N ASP A 165 23.23 -26.07 22.24
CA ASP A 165 22.15 -25.09 22.37
C ASP A 165 22.66 -23.66 22.07
N LEU A 166 23.89 -23.32 22.47
CA LEU A 166 24.54 -22.05 22.15
C LEU A 166 24.81 -21.91 20.65
N ALA A 167 25.36 -22.95 20.01
CA ALA A 167 25.59 -22.94 18.56
C ALA A 167 24.28 -22.79 17.76
N ALA A 168 23.19 -23.41 18.23
CA ALA A 168 21.87 -23.25 17.63
C ALA A 168 21.35 -21.80 17.80
N ARG A 169 21.52 -21.20 18.98
CA ARG A 169 21.14 -19.80 19.22
C ARG A 169 21.95 -18.82 18.37
N ASP A 170 23.26 -19.01 18.24
CA ASP A 170 24.10 -18.16 17.40
C ASP A 170 23.67 -18.20 15.93
N THR A 171 23.32 -19.39 15.43
CA THR A 171 22.77 -19.56 14.08
C THR A 171 21.45 -18.79 13.93
N GLN A 172 20.56 -18.87 14.93
CA GLN A 172 19.29 -18.14 14.94
C GLN A 172 19.51 -16.62 14.98
N ILE A 173 20.43 -16.12 15.81
CA ILE A 173 20.77 -14.70 15.93
C ILE A 173 21.32 -14.18 14.59
N SER A 174 22.20 -14.94 13.93
CA SER A 174 22.72 -14.58 12.62
C SER A 174 21.60 -14.48 11.57
N ALA A 175 20.69 -15.44 11.55
CA ALA A 175 19.53 -15.43 10.65
C ALA A 175 18.60 -14.23 10.91
N GLN A 176 18.30 -13.93 12.18
CA GLN A 176 17.48 -12.78 12.57
C GLN A 176 18.17 -11.46 12.21
N THR A 177 19.47 -11.35 12.41
CA THR A 177 20.26 -10.16 12.05
C THR A 177 20.19 -9.89 10.55
N LYS A 178 20.30 -10.95 9.72
CA LYS A 178 20.14 -10.85 8.27
C LYS A 178 18.74 -10.40 7.86
N GLN A 179 17.70 -10.95 8.50
CA GLN A 179 16.31 -10.54 8.25
C GLN A 179 16.05 -9.09 8.64
N LEU A 180 16.61 -8.61 9.75
CA LEU A 180 16.50 -7.21 10.17
C LEU A 180 17.18 -6.27 9.17
N ALA A 181 18.39 -6.60 8.72
CA ALA A 181 19.08 -5.80 7.70
C ALA A 181 18.29 -5.71 6.39
N GLU A 182 17.65 -6.80 5.97
CA GLU A 182 16.80 -6.82 4.78
C GLU A 182 15.50 -6.00 4.98
N ARG A 183 14.89 -6.08 6.16
CA ARG A 183 13.72 -5.25 6.52
C ARG A 183 14.07 -3.77 6.56
N ASP A 184 15.23 -3.40 7.11
CA ASP A 184 15.70 -2.02 7.15
C ASP A 184 15.95 -1.47 5.74
N ALA A 185 16.54 -2.28 4.86
CA ALA A 185 16.71 -1.91 3.45
C ALA A 185 15.36 -1.70 2.74
N GLN A 186 14.38 -2.57 2.99
CA GLN A 186 13.01 -2.43 2.47
C GLN A 186 12.33 -1.14 2.98
N ILE A 187 12.46 -0.85 4.28
CA ILE A 187 11.92 0.37 4.89
C ILE A 187 12.56 1.62 4.27
N ALA A 188 13.88 1.60 4.04
CA ALA A 188 14.60 2.70 3.41
C ALA A 188 14.11 2.94 1.97
N ALA A 189 13.93 1.86 1.19
CA ALA A 189 13.42 1.94 -0.18
C ALA A 189 12.00 2.53 -0.24
N VAL A 190 11.08 2.03 0.60
CA VAL A 190 9.70 2.55 0.68
C VAL A 190 9.67 4.02 1.11
N ARG A 191 10.55 4.44 2.03
CA ARG A 191 10.67 5.85 2.43
C ARG A 191 11.15 6.74 1.29
N ALA A 192 12.10 6.27 0.49
CA ALA A 192 12.58 6.99 -0.69
C ALA A 192 11.48 7.14 -1.74
N GLU A 193 10.77 6.05 -2.07
CA GLU A 193 9.65 6.06 -3.00
C GLU A 193 8.55 7.03 -2.56
N LYS A 194 8.19 7.01 -1.27
CA LYS A 194 7.19 7.93 -0.72
C LYS A 194 7.64 9.39 -0.80
N ALA A 195 8.94 9.66 -0.61
CA ALA A 195 9.48 11.01 -0.74
C ALA A 195 9.43 11.52 -2.18
N ASP A 196 9.70 10.67 -3.17
CA ASP A 196 9.62 11.04 -4.57
C ASP A 196 8.16 11.21 -5.04
N ALA A 197 7.24 10.35 -4.57
CA ALA A 197 5.81 10.52 -4.80
C ALA A 197 5.27 11.84 -4.22
N ALA A 198 5.75 12.26 -3.04
CA ALA A 198 5.37 13.53 -2.44
C ALA A 198 5.84 14.72 -3.29
N LYS A 199 7.09 14.70 -3.79
CA LYS A 199 7.60 15.74 -4.70
C LYS A 199 6.79 15.80 -6.00
N ALA A 200 6.45 14.65 -6.58
CA ALA A 200 5.65 14.59 -7.80
C ALA A 200 4.22 15.15 -7.58
N ALA A 201 3.63 14.89 -6.41
CA ALA A 201 2.33 15.44 -6.04
C ALA A 201 2.39 16.98 -5.86
N ASP A 202 3.44 17.50 -5.25
CA ASP A 202 3.66 18.94 -5.11
C ASP A 202 3.82 19.63 -6.47
N GLU A 203 4.61 19.05 -7.38
CA GLU A 203 4.76 19.58 -8.74
C GLU A 203 3.46 19.53 -9.54
N THR A 204 2.67 18.46 -9.39
CA THR A 204 1.34 18.34 -9.99
C THR A 204 0.41 19.43 -9.47
N THR A 205 0.45 19.71 -8.16
CA THR A 205 -0.37 20.75 -7.52
C THR A 205 0.04 22.14 -8.01
N LYS A 206 1.34 22.43 -8.12
CA LYS A 206 1.84 23.70 -8.69
C LYS A 206 1.40 23.87 -10.14
N SER A 207 1.51 22.83 -10.96
CA SER A 207 1.09 22.86 -12.37
C SER A 207 -0.42 23.10 -12.51
N LEU A 208 -1.24 22.43 -11.70
CA LEU A 208 -2.69 22.63 -11.67
C LEU A 208 -3.05 24.06 -11.26
N ASN A 209 -2.42 24.60 -10.22
CA ASN A 209 -2.65 25.97 -9.78
C ASN A 209 -2.25 26.98 -10.86
N ALA A 210 -1.10 26.79 -11.52
CA ALA A 210 -0.68 27.64 -12.63
C ALA A 210 -1.69 27.61 -13.80
N ARG A 211 -2.21 26.42 -14.14
CA ARG A 211 -3.24 26.26 -15.17
C ARG A 211 -4.56 26.91 -14.81
N LEU A 212 -4.97 26.86 -13.53
CA LEU A 212 -6.18 27.54 -13.07
C LEU A 212 -6.04 29.06 -13.19
N VAL A 213 -4.91 29.62 -12.75
CA VAL A 213 -4.62 31.05 -12.90
C VAL A 213 -4.63 31.47 -14.36
N GLN A 214 -4.00 30.68 -15.24
CA GLN A 214 -4.01 30.97 -16.68
C GLN A 214 -5.43 30.95 -17.26
N ARG A 215 -6.23 29.93 -16.91
CA ARG A 215 -7.60 29.81 -17.40
C ARG A 215 -8.49 30.95 -16.91
N ASP A 216 -8.29 31.41 -15.68
CA ASP A 216 -9.04 32.54 -15.14
C ASP A 216 -8.65 33.86 -15.85
N GLN A 217 -7.39 34.03 -16.23
CA GLN A 217 -6.95 35.16 -17.09
C GLN A 217 -7.55 35.08 -18.50
N ASP A 218 -7.57 33.89 -19.11
CA ASP A 218 -8.15 33.68 -20.43
C ASP A 218 -9.66 33.95 -20.41
N LEU A 219 -10.38 33.54 -19.36
CA LEU A 219 -11.79 33.83 -19.16
C LEU A 219 -12.04 35.33 -19.02
N ALA A 220 -11.25 36.03 -18.19
CA ALA A 220 -11.36 37.48 -18.05
C ALA A 220 -11.12 38.22 -19.39
N SER A 221 -10.16 37.75 -20.18
CA SER A 221 -9.89 38.29 -21.53
C SER A 221 -11.08 38.07 -22.48
N ARG A 222 -11.67 36.88 -22.48
CA ARG A 222 -12.86 36.58 -23.28
C ARG A 222 -14.07 37.40 -22.86
N ASP A 223 -14.28 37.61 -21.56
CA ASP A 223 -15.37 38.44 -21.06
C ASP A 223 -15.19 39.90 -21.51
N ALA A 224 -13.96 40.43 -21.46
CA ALA A 224 -13.66 41.76 -21.98
C ALA A 224 -13.94 41.87 -23.49
N GLN A 225 -13.56 40.85 -24.28
CA GLN A 225 -13.85 40.80 -25.72
C GLN A 225 -15.35 40.72 -26.02
N LEU A 226 -16.12 39.97 -25.22
CA LEU A 226 -17.58 39.88 -25.36
C LEU A 226 -18.25 41.21 -25.06
N VAL A 227 -17.80 41.92 -24.01
CA VAL A 227 -18.27 43.27 -23.69
C VAL A 227 -17.99 44.22 -24.86
N GLU A 228 -16.78 44.21 -25.40
CA GLU A 228 -16.43 45.07 -26.54
C GLU A 228 -17.26 44.72 -27.78
N SER A 229 -17.39 43.44 -28.11
CA SER A 229 -18.22 42.98 -29.24
C SER A 229 -19.69 43.40 -29.07
N SER A 230 -20.22 43.34 -27.85
CA SER A 230 -21.58 43.80 -27.55
C SER A 230 -21.75 45.30 -27.74
N ARG A 231 -20.72 46.08 -27.42
CA ARG A 231 -20.69 47.53 -27.64
C ARG A 231 -20.68 47.86 -29.12
N THR A 232 -19.79 47.24 -29.90
CA THR A 232 -19.73 47.43 -31.36
C THR A 232 -21.07 47.04 -32.01
N ALA A 233 -21.67 45.92 -31.60
CA ALA A 233 -22.98 45.51 -32.12
C ALA A 233 -24.09 46.53 -31.78
N ALA A 234 -24.07 47.12 -30.59
CA ALA A 234 -25.02 48.16 -30.20
C ALA A 234 -24.81 49.46 -31.00
N GLU A 235 -23.56 49.83 -31.31
CA GLU A 235 -23.23 50.97 -32.16
C GLU A 235 -23.69 50.74 -33.61
N GLN A 236 -23.44 49.57 -34.18
CA GLN A 236 -23.93 49.17 -35.50
C GLN A 236 -25.47 49.17 -35.57
N ALA A 237 -26.15 48.72 -34.51
CA ALA A 237 -27.61 48.75 -34.45
C ALA A 237 -28.17 50.18 -34.51
N LYS A 238 -27.50 51.14 -33.85
CA LYS A 238 -27.86 52.57 -33.93
C LYS A 238 -27.65 53.13 -35.33
N GLU A 239 -26.54 52.79 -35.99
CA GLU A 239 -26.26 53.22 -37.36
C GLU A 239 -27.27 52.64 -38.36
N ILE A 240 -27.60 51.35 -38.25
CA ILE A 240 -28.65 50.74 -39.08
C ILE A 240 -29.98 51.46 -38.89
N SER A 241 -30.32 51.83 -37.65
CA SER A 241 -31.55 52.58 -37.36
C SER A 241 -31.53 53.99 -37.99
N SER A 242 -30.41 54.70 -37.96
CA SER A 242 -30.30 56.05 -38.56
C SER A 242 -30.32 56.01 -40.10
N LEU A 243 -29.66 55.01 -40.69
CA LEU A 243 -29.69 54.77 -42.13
C LEU A 243 -31.10 54.40 -42.60
N ARG A 244 -31.84 53.57 -41.86
CA ARG A 244 -33.25 53.26 -42.15
C ARG A 244 -34.13 54.50 -42.10
N ALA A 245 -33.95 55.37 -41.10
CA ALA A 245 -34.69 56.64 -41.02
C ALA A 245 -34.38 57.56 -42.21
N THR A 246 -33.11 57.64 -42.62
CA THR A 246 -32.68 58.40 -43.80
C THR A 246 -33.29 57.83 -45.08
N LEU A 247 -33.31 56.50 -45.23
CA LEU A 247 -33.89 55.83 -46.40
C LEU A 247 -35.38 56.17 -46.54
N VAL A 248 -36.14 56.08 -45.44
CA VAL A 248 -37.57 56.45 -45.42
C VAL A 248 -37.77 57.93 -45.79
N ALA A 249 -36.93 58.83 -45.29
CA ALA A 249 -37.00 60.25 -45.66
C ALA A 249 -36.73 60.47 -47.15
N LYS A 250 -35.78 59.72 -47.73
CA LYS A 250 -35.46 59.79 -49.17
C LYS A 250 -36.56 59.18 -50.05
N ASP A 251 -37.22 58.11 -49.61
CA ASP A 251 -38.38 57.56 -50.31
C ASP A 251 -39.53 58.58 -50.38
N LEU A 252 -39.80 59.29 -49.27
CA LEU A 252 -40.79 60.38 -49.25
C LEU A 252 -40.43 61.52 -50.21
N GLU A 253 -39.16 61.93 -50.26
CA GLU A 253 -38.66 62.96 -51.19
C GLU A 253 -38.84 62.53 -52.66
N ILE A 254 -38.56 61.25 -52.97
CA ILE A 254 -38.77 60.70 -54.31
C ILE A 254 -40.26 60.72 -54.68
N ASP A 255 -41.14 60.36 -53.75
CA ASP A 255 -42.59 60.38 -53.99
C ASP A 255 -43.11 61.82 -54.18
N GLU A 256 -42.57 62.81 -53.47
CA GLU A 256 -42.86 64.23 -53.71
C GLU A 256 -42.43 64.69 -55.11
N ILE A 257 -41.22 64.33 -55.54
CA ILE A 257 -40.71 64.67 -56.89
C ILE A 257 -41.58 64.02 -57.98
N LYS A 258 -42.03 62.77 -57.79
CA LYS A 258 -42.94 62.10 -58.72
C LYS A 258 -44.33 62.74 -58.75
N ALA A 259 -44.80 63.26 -57.63
CA ALA A 259 -46.11 63.90 -57.53
C ALA A 259 -46.14 65.31 -58.13
N GLN A 260 -44.98 65.90 -58.42
CA GLN A 260 -44.89 67.22 -59.02
C GLN A 260 -45.32 67.17 -60.51
N PRO A 261 -46.37 67.92 -60.91
CA PRO A 261 -46.83 67.89 -62.29
C PRO A 261 -45.76 68.48 -63.20
N THR A 262 -45.38 67.73 -64.23
CA THR A 262 -44.51 68.16 -65.33
C THR A 262 -45.21 69.25 -66.15
N THR A 263 -45.14 70.49 -65.69
CA THR A 263 -45.45 71.66 -66.53
C THR A 263 -44.29 71.90 -67.49
N GLY A 264 -44.38 71.24 -68.65
CA GLY A 264 -43.93 71.68 -69.98
C GLY A 264 -42.46 72.11 -70.18
N THR A 265 -41.76 71.46 -71.10
CA THR A 265 -41.44 72.02 -72.43
C THR A 265 -40.85 70.91 -73.32
N THR A 266 -41.49 70.66 -74.45
CA THR A 266 -40.95 69.87 -75.57
C THR A 266 -39.65 70.47 -76.09
N GLY A 267 -38.56 69.71 -76.04
CA GLY A 267 -37.33 70.06 -76.75
C GLY A 267 -36.09 69.42 -76.15
N THR A 268 -35.36 68.71 -77.00
CA THR A 268 -34.02 68.12 -76.80
C THR A 268 -33.92 66.86 -75.91
N THR A 269 -33.65 65.77 -76.61
CA THR A 269 -33.10 64.49 -76.16
C THR A 269 -32.04 64.64 -75.07
N ALA A 270 -32.43 64.38 -73.83
CA ALA A 270 -31.53 63.91 -72.79
C ALA A 270 -31.80 62.43 -72.60
N THR A 271 -30.86 61.60 -73.04
CA THR A 271 -30.84 60.16 -72.81
C THR A 271 -30.84 59.92 -71.31
N ILE A 272 -31.97 59.54 -70.74
CA ILE A 272 -32.06 59.06 -69.36
C ILE A 272 -31.49 57.64 -69.37
N ASN A 273 -30.27 57.53 -68.86
CA ASN A 273 -29.63 56.25 -68.57
C ASN A 273 -30.51 55.52 -67.52
N PRO A 274 -30.92 54.25 -67.75
CA PRO A 274 -31.73 53.53 -66.79
C PRO A 274 -30.94 53.33 -65.49
N ALA A 275 -31.65 53.41 -64.36
CA ALA A 275 -31.12 53.15 -63.04
C ALA A 275 -30.39 51.81 -63.02
N VAL A 276 -29.11 51.86 -62.67
CA VAL A 276 -28.29 50.68 -62.38
C VAL A 276 -28.86 50.07 -61.10
N ALA A 277 -29.63 48.98 -61.24
CA ALA A 277 -29.77 48.03 -60.15
C ALA A 277 -28.35 47.66 -59.71
N THR A 278 -27.98 47.96 -58.47
CA THR A 278 -26.69 47.61 -57.89
C THR A 278 -26.65 46.11 -57.67
N LEU A 279 -26.43 45.41 -58.77
CA LEU A 279 -26.13 44.00 -58.81
C LEU A 279 -24.84 43.79 -58.02
N ARG A 280 -24.87 42.86 -57.07
CA ARG A 280 -23.73 42.59 -56.19
C ARG A 280 -22.70 41.80 -56.97
N THR A 281 -21.80 42.52 -57.62
CA THR A 281 -20.66 41.95 -58.34
C THR A 281 -19.63 41.48 -57.32
N VAL A 282 -19.36 40.18 -57.28
CA VAL A 282 -18.33 39.58 -56.42
C VAL A 282 -17.27 38.97 -57.33
N ALA A 283 -15.99 39.24 -57.07
CA ALA A 283 -14.92 38.57 -57.79
C ALA A 283 -14.95 37.08 -57.44
N VAL A 284 -14.81 36.20 -58.44
CA VAL A 284 -14.85 34.74 -58.23
C VAL A 284 -13.77 34.30 -57.24
N THR A 285 -12.61 34.97 -57.25
CA THR A 285 -11.50 34.72 -56.33
C THR A 285 -11.82 35.07 -54.88
N ASP A 286 -12.54 36.17 -54.65
CA ASP A 286 -12.93 36.61 -53.31
C ASP A 286 -13.97 35.66 -52.72
N LEU A 287 -14.95 35.25 -53.53
CA LEU A 287 -15.93 34.24 -53.15
C LEU A 287 -15.25 32.90 -52.80
N ALA A 288 -14.31 32.44 -53.62
CA ALA A 288 -13.58 31.21 -53.35
C ALA A 288 -12.75 31.30 -52.06
N THR A 289 -12.17 32.48 -51.78
CA THR A 289 -11.35 32.73 -50.57
C THR A 289 -12.22 32.77 -49.31
N ASP A 290 -13.36 33.47 -49.36
CA ASP A 290 -14.32 33.52 -48.25
C ASP A 290 -14.90 32.15 -47.94
N MET A 291 -15.22 31.36 -48.97
CA MET A 291 -15.68 29.98 -48.79
C MET A 291 -14.58 29.08 -48.23
N ALA A 292 -13.34 29.21 -48.70
CA ALA A 292 -12.21 28.45 -48.17
C ALA A 292 -11.94 28.76 -46.69
N THR A 293 -12.01 30.03 -46.29
CA THR A 293 -11.78 30.44 -44.88
C THR A 293 -12.90 29.99 -43.95
N GLN A 294 -14.16 30.02 -44.41
CA GLN A 294 -15.29 29.48 -43.65
C GLN A 294 -15.20 27.96 -43.50
N LEU A 295 -14.82 27.24 -44.56
CA LEU A 295 -14.62 25.79 -44.51
C LEU A 295 -13.43 25.40 -43.60
N ASP A 296 -12.34 26.16 -43.61
CA ASP A 296 -11.21 25.95 -42.69
C ASP A 296 -11.62 26.19 -41.23
N THR A 297 -12.41 27.23 -40.97
CA THR A 297 -12.95 27.51 -39.62
C THR A 297 -13.85 26.37 -39.14
N ALA A 298 -14.75 25.89 -40.00
CA ALA A 298 -15.61 24.75 -39.69
C ALA A 298 -14.81 23.44 -39.48
N GLN A 299 -13.74 23.24 -40.25
CA GLN A 299 -12.84 22.09 -40.06
C GLN A 299 -12.13 22.15 -38.71
N LYS A 300 -11.65 23.33 -38.30
CA LYS A 300 -10.98 23.55 -37.00
C LYS A 300 -11.92 23.32 -35.82
N THR A 301 -13.20 23.66 -35.92
CA THR A 301 -14.18 23.42 -34.85
C THR A 301 -14.63 21.97 -34.75
N LEU A 302 -14.64 21.23 -35.86
CA LEU A 302 -15.05 19.81 -35.89
C LEU A 302 -13.92 18.85 -35.50
N LYS A 303 -12.64 19.20 -35.76
CA LYS A 303 -11.48 18.34 -35.47
C LYS A 303 -11.39 17.85 -34.00
N PRO A 304 -11.65 18.67 -32.96
CA PRO A 304 -11.65 18.22 -31.56
C PRO A 304 -12.77 17.23 -31.23
N THR A 305 -13.83 17.21 -32.03
CA THR A 305 -14.98 16.30 -31.85
C THR A 305 -14.80 14.96 -32.59
N GLY A 306 -13.66 14.75 -33.27
CA GLY A 306 -13.35 13.53 -34.01
C GLY A 306 -13.94 13.46 -35.41
N PHE A 307 -14.56 14.54 -35.90
CA PHE A 307 -15.14 14.63 -37.23
C PHE A 307 -14.27 15.49 -38.16
N SER A 308 -14.17 15.10 -39.43
CA SER A 308 -13.51 15.88 -40.49
C SER A 308 -14.46 16.05 -41.66
N LEU A 309 -14.54 17.25 -42.22
CA LEU A 309 -15.23 17.51 -43.47
C LEU A 309 -14.53 16.71 -44.58
N GLY A 310 -15.33 16.00 -45.39
CA GLY A 310 -14.85 15.29 -46.58
C GLY A 310 -14.72 16.23 -47.78
N THR A 311 -14.72 15.69 -48.99
CA THR A 311 -14.78 16.51 -50.21
C THR A 311 -16.10 17.27 -50.27
N ILE A 312 -16.02 18.60 -50.28
CA ILE A 312 -17.20 19.47 -50.39
C ILE A 312 -17.28 19.98 -51.83
N GLN A 313 -18.42 19.73 -52.48
CA GLN A 313 -18.74 20.26 -53.80
C GLN A 313 -19.85 21.31 -53.65
N ILE A 314 -19.58 22.53 -54.11
CA ILE A 314 -20.55 23.63 -54.07
C ILE A 314 -20.79 24.09 -55.51
N SER A 315 -22.05 24.03 -55.93
CA SER A 315 -22.50 24.53 -57.23
C SER A 315 -23.23 25.85 -57.05
N ALA A 316 -22.71 26.90 -57.66
CA ALA A 316 -23.30 28.24 -57.65
C ALA A 316 -23.75 28.62 -59.06
N LYS A 317 -24.97 29.13 -59.20
CA LYS A 317 -25.50 29.66 -60.46
C LYS A 317 -25.41 31.19 -60.45
N GLY A 318 -24.77 31.75 -61.44
CA GLY A 318 -24.60 33.20 -61.59
C GLY A 318 -24.32 33.60 -63.04
N VAL A 319 -24.33 34.89 -63.31
CA VAL A 319 -23.94 35.42 -64.61
C VAL A 319 -22.45 35.78 -64.54
N LEU A 320 -21.63 35.09 -65.32
CA LEU A 320 -20.20 35.37 -65.42
C LEU A 320 -19.96 36.49 -66.43
N ARG A 321 -19.29 37.57 -66.02
CA ARG A 321 -18.84 38.63 -66.94
C ARG A 321 -17.39 38.36 -67.39
N ASP A 322 -17.04 38.86 -68.57
CA ASP A 322 -15.73 38.65 -69.25
C ASP A 322 -14.48 39.07 -68.45
N THR A 323 -14.65 39.65 -67.27
CA THR A 323 -13.59 40.12 -66.37
C THR A 323 -13.36 39.22 -65.14
N GLY A 324 -13.96 38.02 -65.08
CA GLY A 324 -13.80 37.11 -63.93
C GLY A 324 -14.59 37.53 -62.69
N SER A 325 -15.56 38.43 -62.88
CA SER A 325 -16.52 38.84 -61.86
C SER A 325 -17.85 38.13 -62.07
N MET A 326 -18.44 37.65 -60.98
CA MET A 326 -19.72 36.95 -60.99
C MET A 326 -20.79 37.83 -60.40
N GLU A 327 -21.91 37.88 -61.09
CA GLU A 327 -23.10 38.60 -60.67
C GLU A 327 -24.15 37.60 -60.21
N PHE A 328 -24.68 37.81 -59.00
CA PHE A 328 -25.77 37.01 -58.45
C PHE A 328 -27.07 37.78 -58.65
N PRO A 329 -27.91 37.40 -59.63
CA PRO A 329 -29.20 38.04 -59.84
C PRO A 329 -30.12 37.70 -58.68
N ASP A 330 -31.00 38.63 -58.32
CA ASP A 330 -32.05 38.40 -57.33
C ASP A 330 -33.09 37.36 -57.82
N THR A 331 -33.98 36.95 -56.94
CA THR A 331 -34.99 35.92 -57.22
C THR A 331 -35.99 36.29 -58.32
N GLU A 332 -36.14 37.58 -58.63
CA GLU A 332 -37.05 38.05 -59.67
C GLU A 332 -36.36 38.09 -61.04
N THR A 333 -35.13 38.58 -61.09
CA THR A 333 -34.26 38.58 -62.27
C THR A 333 -33.88 37.16 -62.71
N LEU A 334 -33.68 36.22 -61.77
CA LEU A 334 -33.47 34.79 -62.06
C LEU A 334 -34.65 34.13 -62.81
N LYS A 335 -35.89 34.62 -62.64
CA LYS A 335 -37.07 34.09 -63.35
C LYS A 335 -37.21 34.65 -64.77
N ALA A 336 -36.61 35.81 -65.03
CA ALA A 336 -36.68 36.50 -66.32
C ALA A 336 -35.52 36.15 -67.27
N LEU A 337 -34.45 35.52 -66.76
CA LEU A 337 -33.25 35.18 -67.54
C LEU A 337 -33.44 33.84 -68.31
N PRO A 338 -33.00 33.76 -69.59
CA PRO A 338 -32.92 32.49 -70.32
C PRO A 338 -32.01 31.50 -69.59
N GLN A 339 -32.40 30.21 -69.51
CA GLN A 339 -31.61 29.18 -68.80
C GLN A 339 -30.18 29.02 -69.34
N ASP A 340 -29.94 29.38 -70.61
CA ASP A 340 -28.65 29.28 -71.28
C ASP A 340 -27.68 30.44 -70.95
N SER A 341 -28.16 31.46 -70.23
CA SER A 341 -27.36 32.63 -69.81
C SER A 341 -26.77 32.49 -68.41
N LEU A 342 -27.07 31.40 -67.69
CA LEU A 342 -26.57 31.13 -66.34
C LEU A 342 -25.35 30.22 -66.40
N SER A 343 -24.24 30.68 -65.82
CA SER A 343 -23.04 29.86 -65.64
C SER A 343 -23.17 29.02 -64.37
N ASP A 344 -22.92 27.72 -64.48
CA ASP A 344 -22.79 26.81 -63.33
C ASP A 344 -21.31 26.75 -62.92
N LEU A 345 -21.01 27.24 -61.72
CA LEU A 345 -19.66 27.21 -61.18
C LEU A 345 -19.57 26.18 -60.07
N LYS A 346 -18.76 25.15 -60.32
CA LYS A 346 -18.53 24.05 -59.40
C LYS A 346 -17.21 24.24 -58.67
N PHE A 347 -17.28 24.49 -57.37
CA PHE A 347 -16.12 24.50 -56.49
C PHE A 347 -15.96 23.13 -55.85
N GLN A 348 -14.77 22.54 -55.96
CA GLN A 348 -14.42 21.30 -55.27
C GLN A 348 -13.32 21.59 -54.26
N PHE A 349 -13.65 21.49 -52.99
CA PHE A 349 -12.70 21.65 -51.89
C PHE A 349 -12.24 20.27 -51.46
N ILE A 350 -10.95 20.00 -51.67
CA ILE A 350 -10.28 18.77 -51.23
C ILE A 350 -9.46 19.14 -50.00
N PRO A 351 -9.82 18.67 -48.80
CA PRO A 351 -9.04 18.93 -47.60
C PRO A 351 -7.70 18.20 -47.72
N GLU A 352 -6.64 18.92 -48.03
CA GLU A 352 -5.29 18.34 -48.02
C GLU A 352 -4.81 18.32 -46.56
N LYS A 353 -4.70 17.12 -45.99
CA LYS A 353 -4.19 16.93 -44.62
C LYS A 353 -2.69 17.18 -44.64
N VAL A 354 -2.26 18.43 -44.43
CA VAL A 354 -0.86 18.72 -44.12
C VAL A 354 -0.56 18.09 -42.75
N PRO A 355 0.36 17.12 -42.64
CA PRO A 355 0.66 16.48 -41.37
C PRO A 355 1.37 17.48 -40.46
N THR A 356 0.61 18.10 -39.55
CA THR A 356 1.20 18.88 -38.46
C THR A 356 1.60 17.95 -37.32
N SER A 357 2.72 18.27 -36.66
CA SER A 357 3.39 17.50 -35.60
C SER A 357 2.56 17.23 -34.33
N ASP A 358 1.31 17.67 -34.28
CA ASP A 358 0.40 17.52 -33.14
C ASP A 358 -0.54 16.30 -33.21
N ASP A 359 -0.53 15.55 -34.32
CA ASP A 359 -1.42 14.38 -34.56
C ASP A 359 -0.68 13.02 -34.43
N GLY A 360 0.51 13.03 -33.83
CA GLY A 360 1.39 11.88 -33.70
C GLY A 360 1.13 11.00 -32.45
N PRO A 361 1.50 9.71 -32.46
CA PRO A 361 1.51 8.91 -31.23
C PRO A 361 2.44 9.54 -30.17
N ARG A 362 2.01 9.49 -28.90
CA ARG A 362 2.85 9.88 -27.76
C ARG A 362 3.89 8.79 -27.51
N VAL A 363 5.14 9.20 -27.31
CA VAL A 363 6.23 8.29 -26.94
C VAL A 363 5.92 7.68 -25.57
N PRO A 364 5.79 6.35 -25.45
CA PRO A 364 5.59 5.69 -24.17
C PRO A 364 6.87 5.71 -23.34
N ASP A 365 6.73 5.62 -22.02
CA ASP A 365 7.87 5.36 -21.13
C ASP A 365 8.32 3.92 -21.29
N VAL A 366 9.58 3.74 -21.66
CA VAL A 366 10.19 2.44 -21.95
C VAL A 366 11.41 2.16 -21.07
N LEU A 367 11.66 3.00 -20.07
CA LEU A 367 12.75 2.79 -19.11
C LEU A 367 12.57 1.49 -18.32
N GLN A 368 13.68 0.87 -17.93
CA GLN A 368 13.74 -0.40 -17.19
C GLN A 368 13.18 -1.64 -17.91
N LEU A 369 12.63 -1.48 -19.11
CA LEU A 369 12.17 -2.59 -19.93
C LEU A 369 13.33 -3.25 -20.68
N THR A 370 13.19 -4.56 -20.97
CA THR A 370 14.12 -5.28 -21.84
C THR A 370 13.91 -4.89 -23.30
N GLU A 371 14.92 -5.00 -24.16
CA GLU A 371 14.84 -4.60 -25.57
C GLU A 371 13.62 -5.21 -26.29
N SER A 372 13.31 -6.48 -26.03
CA SER A 372 12.14 -7.15 -26.60
C SER A 372 10.81 -6.54 -26.14
N ALA A 373 10.72 -6.11 -24.88
CA ALA A 373 9.54 -5.43 -24.34
C ALA A 373 9.42 -4.01 -24.92
N VAL A 374 10.52 -3.26 -24.98
CA VAL A 374 10.57 -1.92 -25.62
C VAL A 374 10.09 -1.98 -27.06
N ARG A 375 10.60 -2.94 -27.84
CA ARG A 375 10.22 -3.13 -29.25
C ARG A 375 8.72 -3.39 -29.39
N ARG A 376 8.13 -4.23 -28.53
CA ARG A 376 6.68 -4.50 -28.55
C ARG A 376 5.87 -3.26 -28.22
N VAL A 377 6.27 -2.51 -27.19
CA VAL A 377 5.60 -1.28 -26.75
C VAL A 377 5.64 -0.22 -27.85
N LEU A 378 6.81 0.08 -28.42
CA LEU A 378 6.94 1.05 -29.51
C LEU A 378 6.18 0.62 -30.76
N THR A 379 6.25 -0.65 -31.15
CA THR A 379 5.49 -1.16 -32.31
C THR A 379 3.98 -0.99 -32.11
N SER A 380 3.47 -1.18 -30.89
CA SER A 380 2.03 -1.05 -30.58
C SER A 380 1.48 0.37 -30.82
N VAL A 381 2.32 1.39 -30.64
CA VAL A 381 1.98 2.80 -30.90
C VAL A 381 2.42 3.27 -32.29
N GLY A 382 2.99 2.36 -33.10
CA GLY A 382 3.46 2.65 -34.45
C GLY A 382 4.77 3.43 -34.49
N LEU A 383 5.66 3.23 -33.52
CA LEU A 383 7.00 3.81 -33.44
C LEU A 383 8.07 2.72 -33.66
N VAL A 384 9.27 3.15 -34.06
CA VAL A 384 10.39 2.24 -34.36
C VAL A 384 11.46 2.36 -33.29
N LEU A 385 11.97 1.23 -32.81
CA LEU A 385 13.09 1.19 -31.88
C LEU A 385 14.42 1.38 -32.61
N GLU A 386 15.19 2.37 -32.20
CA GLU A 386 16.62 2.48 -32.47
C GLU A 386 17.39 2.11 -31.19
N ALA A 387 17.98 0.91 -31.17
CA ALA A 387 18.65 0.39 -29.99
C ALA A 387 20.14 0.76 -30.00
N SER A 388 20.64 1.23 -28.86
CA SER A 388 22.06 1.44 -28.61
C SER A 388 22.43 0.86 -27.24
N THR A 389 23.70 0.50 -27.03
CA THR A 389 24.20 -0.02 -25.75
C THR A 389 25.14 0.98 -25.11
N GLY A 390 24.97 1.27 -23.82
CA GLY A 390 25.78 2.24 -23.09
C GLY A 390 26.35 1.68 -21.78
N PRO A 391 27.42 2.30 -21.26
CA PRO A 391 28.04 1.88 -20.01
C PRO A 391 27.08 2.01 -18.84
N ARG A 392 27.11 1.05 -17.91
CA ARG A 392 26.24 1.02 -16.72
C ARG A 392 26.34 2.25 -15.81
N GLY A 393 27.40 3.04 -15.93
CA GLY A 393 27.57 4.30 -15.20
C GLY A 393 26.55 5.40 -15.56
N LEU A 394 25.85 5.27 -16.70
CA LEU A 394 24.78 6.21 -17.10
C LEU A 394 23.55 6.13 -16.19
N ASN A 395 23.22 4.94 -15.69
CA ASN A 395 22.15 4.75 -14.71
C ASN A 395 22.43 3.46 -13.89
N PRO A 396 22.90 3.57 -12.63
CA PRO A 396 23.26 2.40 -11.83
C PRO A 396 22.04 1.61 -11.32
N ALA A 397 20.83 2.15 -11.45
CA ALA A 397 19.60 1.53 -10.95
C ALA A 397 19.02 0.45 -11.89
N VAL A 398 19.59 0.27 -13.08
CA VAL A 398 19.06 -0.63 -14.12
C VAL A 398 19.92 -1.89 -14.26
N ALA A 399 19.25 -3.02 -14.46
CA ALA A 399 19.90 -4.30 -14.68
C ALA A 399 20.47 -4.39 -16.11
N PRO A 400 21.50 -5.23 -16.34
CA PRO A 400 22.03 -5.49 -17.67
C PRO A 400 20.94 -5.85 -18.70
N GLY A 401 20.98 -5.24 -19.88
CA GLY A 401 19.98 -5.45 -20.93
C GLY A 401 18.65 -4.70 -20.75
N GLN A 402 18.52 -3.84 -19.73
CA GLN A 402 17.37 -2.95 -19.55
C GLN A 402 17.64 -1.55 -20.11
N ALA A 403 16.59 -0.88 -20.57
CA ALA A 403 16.64 0.49 -21.07
C ALA A 403 16.97 1.49 -19.95
N MET A 404 18.05 2.26 -20.14
CA MET A 404 18.55 3.27 -19.19
C MET A 404 18.11 4.69 -19.55
N VAL A 405 18.07 4.98 -20.85
CA VAL A 405 17.79 6.31 -21.41
C VAL A 405 16.94 6.14 -22.65
N GLN A 406 15.97 7.03 -22.83
CA GLN A 406 15.20 7.14 -24.07
C GLN A 406 15.27 8.58 -24.60
N SER A 407 15.28 8.72 -25.92
CA SER A 407 15.14 9.99 -26.62
C SER A 407 14.31 9.77 -27.89
N PRO A 408 13.21 10.50 -28.11
CA PRO A 408 12.65 11.57 -27.28
C PRO A 408 12.09 11.09 -25.93
N GLY A 409 11.92 12.01 -24.98
CA GLY A 409 11.40 11.72 -23.65
C GLY A 409 9.94 11.21 -23.66
N ALA A 410 9.56 10.46 -22.63
CA ALA A 410 8.20 9.94 -22.49
C ALA A 410 7.16 11.09 -22.55
N GLY A 411 6.04 10.85 -23.23
CA GLY A 411 4.95 11.82 -23.40
C GLY A 411 5.12 12.78 -24.58
N THR A 412 6.30 12.84 -25.21
CA THR A 412 6.56 13.64 -26.41
C THR A 412 5.69 13.16 -27.57
N ILE A 413 5.07 14.08 -28.32
CA ILE A 413 4.31 13.75 -29.52
C ILE A 413 5.28 13.69 -30.70
N ILE A 414 5.35 12.55 -31.40
CA ILE A 414 6.21 12.39 -32.58
C ILE A 414 5.43 11.75 -33.73
N ALA A 415 5.92 11.95 -34.96
CA ALA A 415 5.29 11.36 -36.14
C ALA A 415 5.22 9.83 -36.06
N ARG A 416 4.15 9.23 -36.59
CA ARG A 416 4.04 7.77 -36.69
C ARG A 416 5.16 7.24 -37.59
N GLY A 417 5.81 6.16 -37.16
CA GLY A 417 6.98 5.57 -37.82
C GLY A 417 8.30 6.25 -37.45
N ALA A 418 8.29 7.30 -36.62
CA ALA A 418 9.51 7.92 -36.12
C ALA A 418 10.31 6.96 -35.21
N GLN A 419 11.62 7.17 -35.20
CA GLN A 419 12.57 6.39 -34.41
C GLN A 419 12.65 6.95 -32.98
N VAL A 420 12.64 6.04 -32.01
CA VAL A 420 12.93 6.33 -30.60
C VAL A 420 14.24 5.64 -30.26
N MET A 421 15.25 6.45 -29.96
CA MET A 421 16.55 5.97 -29.52
C MET A 421 16.46 5.53 -28.07
N VAL A 422 16.83 4.29 -27.79
CA VAL A 422 16.85 3.73 -26.44
C VAL A 422 18.22 3.13 -26.18
N ILE A 423 18.85 3.59 -25.10
CA ILE A 423 20.17 3.12 -24.66
C ILE A 423 19.95 2.04 -23.59
N PHE A 424 20.41 0.82 -23.87
CA PHE A 424 20.35 -0.31 -22.96
C PHE A 424 21.65 -0.42 -22.16
N ALA A 425 21.53 -0.86 -20.91
CA ALA A 425 22.68 -1.19 -20.08
C ALA A 425 23.47 -2.33 -20.74
N ASP A 426 24.78 -2.15 -20.89
CA ASP A 426 25.63 -3.23 -21.38
C ASP A 426 25.46 -4.51 -20.55
N GLN A 427 25.64 -5.66 -21.20
CA GLN A 427 25.77 -6.95 -20.51
C GLN A 427 27.21 -7.27 -20.13
N GLN A 428 28.15 -6.38 -20.47
CA GLN A 428 29.56 -6.53 -20.19
C GLN A 428 29.91 -5.80 -18.91
N GLY A 429 29.39 -6.32 -17.80
CA GLY A 429 29.87 -5.98 -16.48
C GLY A 429 30.87 -7.03 -15.98
N ALA A 430 32.07 -6.55 -15.64
CA ALA A 430 33.15 -7.19 -14.87
C ALA A 430 34.18 -8.01 -15.65
#